data_AF-A0A0C1BXZ4-F1
#
_entry.id   AF-A0A0C1BXZ4-F1
#
_cell.length_a   1.000
_cell.length_b   1.000
_cell.length_c   1.000
_cell.angle_alpha   90.00
_cell.angle_beta   90.00
_cell.angle_gamma   90.00
#
_symmetry.space_group_name_H-M   'P 1'
#
loop_
_entity.id
_entity.type
_entity.pdbx_description
1 polymer ?
#
loop_
_entity_poly.entity_id
_entity_poly.type
_entity_poly.pdbx_seq_one_letter_code
_entity_poly.pdbx_strand_id
1 'polypeptide(L)'
;MFKKLGLLIFLCYTPLLMSSEPATFHQIAQLSDQTAIKIRGFLYENPQGGWILAAEPNLKSCCIGNKMDKQIFIENFLALPNTEQIVELDGILSVVTLTNGQRQYFLNQAKQMNVENQSQLGMGLLMLLGIGGFSWLLLRFCAKSL
;
A
#
# COMPACT_ATOMS: atom_id res chain seq x y z
N MET A 1 16.31 33.23 24.08
CA MET A 1 15.05 33.20 23.31
C MET A 1 14.98 32.09 22.24
N PHE A 2 16.11 31.56 21.74
CA PHE A 2 16.17 30.53 20.68
C PHE A 2 15.69 29.10 21.06
N LYS A 3 15.48 28.78 22.35
CA LYS A 3 15.10 27.42 22.79
C LYS A 3 13.65 27.01 22.43
N LYS A 4 12.75 27.95 22.13
CA LYS A 4 11.34 27.64 21.79
C LYS A 4 11.09 27.39 20.30
N LEU A 5 12.02 27.76 19.41
CA LEU A 5 11.82 27.66 17.96
C LEU A 5 12.09 26.25 17.41
N GLY A 6 13.01 25.49 18.04
CA GLY A 6 13.31 24.11 17.61
C GLY A 6 12.17 23.11 17.86
N LEU A 7 11.34 23.35 18.88
CA LEU A 7 10.20 22.47 19.20
C LEU A 7 9.08 22.56 18.15
N LEU A 8 8.88 23.74 17.54
CA LEU A 8 7.86 23.97 16.52
C LEU A 8 8.20 23.29 15.19
N ILE A 9 9.49 23.21 14.84
CA ILE A 9 9.92 22.55 13.61
C ILE A 9 9.71 21.02 13.74
N PHE A 10 9.96 20.44 14.91
CA PHE A 10 9.77 19.00 15.13
C PHE A 10 8.30 18.55 15.05
N LEU A 11 7.35 19.41 15.43
CA LEU A 11 5.90 19.14 15.37
C LEU A 11 5.31 19.25 13.95
N CYS A 12 5.99 19.92 13.00
CA CYS A 12 5.48 20.07 11.62
C CYS A 12 5.85 18.91 10.69
N TYR A 13 6.80 18.04 11.04
CA TYR A 13 7.27 16.96 10.15
C TYR A 13 6.63 15.58 10.41
N THR A 14 5.89 15.41 11.51
CA THR A 14 5.30 14.11 11.86
C THR A 14 4.13 13.62 10.99
N PRO A 15 3.32 14.44 10.30
CA PRO A 15 2.13 13.90 9.62
C PRO A 15 2.40 13.27 8.24
N LEU A 16 3.62 13.30 7.71
CA LEU A 16 3.92 12.84 6.34
C LEU A 16 4.15 11.32 6.19
N LEU A 17 4.10 10.55 7.29
CA LEU A 17 4.33 9.10 7.27
C LEU A 17 3.04 8.28 7.41
N MET A 18 1.88 8.80 6.97
CA MET A 18 0.70 7.95 6.78
C MET A 18 0.87 7.11 5.51
N SER A 19 1.67 6.06 5.60
CA SER A 19 1.67 4.99 4.61
C SER A 19 0.29 4.35 4.62
N SER A 20 -0.46 4.45 3.51
CA SER A 20 -1.76 3.81 3.42
C SER A 20 -1.58 2.29 3.49
N GLU A 21 -2.11 1.68 4.55
CA GLU A 21 -2.10 0.22 4.69
C GLU A 21 -2.94 -0.41 3.55
N PRO A 22 -2.52 -1.55 2.97
CA PRO A 22 -3.31 -2.24 1.98
C PRO A 22 -4.69 -2.63 2.54
N ALA A 23 -5.74 -2.32 1.79
CA ALA A 23 -7.10 -2.74 2.10
C ALA A 23 -7.21 -4.27 2.03
N THR A 24 -7.97 -4.82 2.96
CA THR A 24 -8.34 -6.25 2.98
C THR A 24 -9.62 -6.48 2.19
N PHE A 25 -9.81 -7.70 1.65
CA PHE A 25 -11.04 -8.06 0.93
C PHE A 25 -12.32 -7.85 1.75
N HIS A 26 -12.26 -7.97 3.08
CA HIS A 26 -13.40 -7.67 3.95
C HIS A 26 -13.75 -6.18 3.97
N GLN A 27 -12.75 -5.29 3.93
CA GLN A 27 -12.97 -3.84 3.94
C GLN A 27 -13.56 -3.36 2.61
N ILE A 28 -13.28 -4.03 1.50
CA ILE A 28 -13.76 -3.65 0.16
C ILE A 28 -15.27 -3.59 0.07
N ALA A 29 -15.98 -4.48 0.79
CA ALA A 29 -17.44 -4.46 0.83
C ALA A 29 -18.03 -3.15 1.40
N GLN A 30 -17.24 -2.42 2.18
CA GLN A 30 -17.60 -1.15 2.81
C GLN A 30 -17.12 0.07 2.02
N LEU A 31 -16.28 -0.11 1.00
CA LEU A 31 -15.74 0.98 0.21
C LEU A 31 -16.76 1.47 -0.82
N SER A 32 -16.71 2.76 -1.10
CA SER A 32 -17.49 3.39 -2.17
C SER A 32 -16.90 3.08 -3.55
N ASP A 33 -17.74 3.24 -4.56
CA ASP A 33 -17.30 3.25 -5.95
C ASP A 33 -16.24 4.35 -6.20
N GLN A 34 -15.35 4.11 -7.15
CA GLN A 34 -14.24 5.00 -7.55
C GLN A 34 -13.24 5.35 -6.45
N THR A 35 -13.02 4.45 -5.50
CA THR A 35 -12.05 4.66 -4.42
C THR A 35 -10.66 4.17 -4.83
N ALA A 36 -9.64 5.01 -4.67
CA ALA A 36 -8.25 4.58 -4.83
C ALA A 36 -7.85 3.65 -3.68
N ILE A 37 -7.36 2.44 -4.01
CA ILE A 37 -7.01 1.42 -3.03
C ILE A 37 -5.68 0.77 -3.36
N LYS A 38 -4.98 0.35 -2.30
CA LYS A 38 -3.94 -0.67 -2.39
C LYS A 38 -4.51 -1.96 -1.87
N ILE A 39 -4.24 -3.07 -2.54
CA ILE A 39 -4.70 -4.39 -2.11
C ILE A 39 -3.63 -5.44 -2.36
N ARG A 40 -3.56 -6.42 -1.45
CA ARG A 40 -2.71 -7.59 -1.58
C ARG A 40 -3.53 -8.83 -1.87
N GLY A 41 -3.08 -9.66 -2.80
CA GLY A 41 -3.73 -10.92 -3.10
C GLY A 41 -2.93 -11.78 -4.07
N PHE A 42 -3.51 -12.91 -4.45
CA PHE A 42 -2.97 -13.85 -5.41
C PHE A 42 -3.56 -13.56 -6.79
N LEU A 43 -2.69 -13.51 -7.81
CA LEU A 43 -3.07 -13.15 -9.16
C LEU A 43 -3.34 -14.40 -9.99
N TYR A 44 -4.52 -14.49 -10.60
CA TYR A 44 -4.94 -15.60 -11.44
C TYR A 44 -5.38 -15.11 -12.81
N GLU A 45 -5.01 -15.84 -13.86
CA GLU A 45 -5.59 -15.67 -15.18
C GLU A 45 -6.91 -16.46 -15.25
N ASN A 46 -7.95 -15.81 -15.76
CA ASN A 46 -9.24 -16.44 -15.98
C ASN A 46 -9.28 -17.13 -17.37
N PRO A 47 -10.23 -18.05 -17.63
CA PRO A 47 -10.33 -18.73 -18.92
C PRO A 47 -10.56 -17.80 -20.13
N GLN A 48 -10.98 -16.55 -19.90
CA GLN A 48 -11.18 -15.53 -20.93
C GLN A 48 -9.93 -14.67 -21.19
N GLY A 49 -8.79 -14.95 -20.53
CA GLY A 49 -7.54 -14.18 -20.67
C GLY A 49 -7.52 -12.86 -19.87
N GLY A 50 -8.45 -12.66 -18.95
CA GLY A 50 -8.46 -11.57 -17.98
C GLY A 50 -7.79 -11.95 -16.66
N TRP A 51 -7.49 -10.96 -15.84
CA TRP A 51 -6.82 -11.16 -14.56
C TRP A 51 -7.78 -11.00 -13.38
N ILE A 52 -7.60 -11.83 -12.36
CA ILE A 52 -8.38 -11.81 -11.12
C ILE A 52 -7.42 -11.79 -9.94
N LEU A 53 -7.63 -10.86 -9.02
CA LEU A 53 -6.99 -10.87 -7.71
C LEU A 53 -7.89 -11.57 -6.69
N ALA A 54 -7.34 -12.53 -5.93
CA ALA A 54 -8.07 -13.25 -4.91
C ALA A 54 -7.39 -13.24 -3.55
N ALA A 55 -8.18 -13.39 -2.49
CA ALA A 55 -7.70 -13.38 -1.11
C ALA A 55 -6.90 -14.62 -0.69
N GLU A 56 -7.18 -15.77 -1.31
CA GLU A 56 -6.69 -17.09 -0.89
C GLU A 56 -5.82 -17.70 -2.01
N PRO A 57 -4.71 -18.39 -1.66
CA PRO A 57 -3.92 -19.14 -2.62
C PRO A 57 -4.68 -20.38 -3.11
N ASN A 58 -4.30 -20.90 -4.28
CA ASN A 58 -4.83 -22.14 -4.87
C ASN A 58 -6.33 -22.15 -5.12
N LEU A 59 -6.85 -21.05 -5.67
CA LEU A 59 -8.22 -21.02 -6.18
C LEU A 59 -8.34 -22.01 -7.34
N LYS A 60 -8.87 -23.21 -7.05
CA LYS A 60 -9.15 -24.22 -8.08
C LYS A 60 -10.01 -23.57 -9.16
N SER A 61 -9.74 -23.84 -10.43
CA SER A 61 -10.44 -23.22 -11.58
C SER A 61 -11.97 -23.35 -11.48
N CYS A 62 -12.49 -24.35 -10.76
CA CYS A 62 -13.92 -24.53 -10.49
C CYS A 62 -14.55 -23.53 -9.52
N CYS A 63 -13.77 -22.68 -8.86
CA CYS A 63 -14.24 -21.71 -7.86
C CYS A 63 -14.12 -20.25 -8.33
N ILE A 64 -13.59 -20.02 -9.53
CA ILE A 64 -13.57 -18.70 -10.17
C ILE A 64 -15.03 -18.29 -10.43
N GLY A 65 -15.45 -17.14 -9.92
CA GLY A 65 -16.82 -16.63 -10.05
C GLY A 65 -17.84 -17.14 -9.02
N ASN A 66 -17.52 -18.13 -8.17
CA ASN A 66 -18.47 -18.65 -7.17
C ASN A 66 -18.42 -17.86 -5.84
N LYS A 67 -17.32 -17.13 -5.58
CA LYS A 67 -17.13 -16.25 -4.41
C LYS A 67 -16.75 -14.85 -4.88
N MET A 68 -17.68 -14.17 -5.55
CA MET A 68 -17.48 -12.83 -6.15
C MET A 68 -17.09 -11.77 -5.11
N ASP A 69 -17.49 -11.94 -3.85
CA ASP A 69 -17.15 -11.09 -2.72
C ASP A 69 -15.66 -11.16 -2.32
N LYS A 70 -14.96 -12.20 -2.77
CA LYS A 70 -13.53 -12.43 -2.50
C LYS A 70 -12.65 -12.32 -3.75
N GLN A 71 -13.19 -11.81 -4.85
CA GLN A 71 -12.51 -11.72 -6.14
C GLN A 71 -12.62 -10.30 -6.69
N ILE A 72 -11.53 -9.80 -7.24
CA ILE A 72 -11.48 -8.51 -7.91
C ILE A 72 -10.98 -8.73 -9.32
N PHE A 73 -11.78 -8.30 -10.30
CA PHE A 73 -11.42 -8.37 -11.71
C PHE A 73 -10.51 -7.21 -12.05
N ILE A 74 -9.42 -7.45 -12.76
CA ILE A 74 -8.45 -6.41 -13.07
C ILE A 74 -8.58 -6.06 -14.55
N GLU A 75 -8.85 -4.78 -14.83
CA GLU A 75 -8.96 -4.29 -16.20
C GLU A 75 -7.62 -3.79 -16.73
N ASN A 76 -7.31 -4.13 -17.98
CA ASN A 76 -6.14 -3.66 -18.72
C ASN A 76 -4.79 -3.93 -18.02
N PHE A 77 -4.68 -5.07 -17.33
CA PHE A 77 -3.47 -5.42 -16.60
C PHE A 77 -2.48 -6.20 -17.47
N LEU A 78 -1.30 -5.62 -17.68
CA LEU A 78 -0.17 -6.25 -18.37
C LEU A 78 0.77 -6.87 -17.32
N ALA A 79 0.40 -8.04 -16.80
CA ALA A 79 1.19 -8.74 -15.78
C ALA A 79 2.35 -9.55 -16.38
N LEU A 80 3.39 -9.77 -15.57
CA LEU A 80 4.42 -10.80 -15.80
C LEU A 80 3.88 -12.19 -15.38
N PRO A 81 4.28 -13.28 -16.05
CA PRO A 81 3.58 -14.57 -16.06
C PRO A 81 3.73 -15.46 -14.81
N ASN A 82 4.18 -14.95 -13.65
CA ASN A 82 4.44 -15.81 -12.49
C ASN A 82 3.33 -15.69 -11.44
N THR A 83 2.45 -16.69 -11.40
CA THR A 83 1.09 -16.65 -10.80
C THR A 83 0.97 -17.25 -9.40
N GLU A 84 2.08 -17.61 -8.75
CA GLU A 84 2.04 -18.25 -7.42
C GLU A 84 2.41 -17.32 -6.25
N GLN A 85 2.80 -16.07 -6.54
CA GLN A 85 3.23 -15.13 -5.51
C GLN A 85 2.11 -14.15 -5.14
N ILE A 86 2.10 -13.76 -3.87
CA ILE A 86 1.26 -12.65 -3.41
C ILE A 86 1.79 -11.35 -4.04
N VAL A 87 0.91 -10.61 -4.68
CA VAL A 87 1.22 -9.31 -5.30
C VAL A 87 0.46 -8.21 -4.58
N GLU A 88 1.06 -7.03 -4.50
CA GLU A 88 0.40 -5.80 -4.09
C GLU A 88 0.07 -4.99 -5.34
N LEU A 89 -1.21 -4.64 -5.49
CA LEU A 89 -1.70 -3.80 -6.57
C LEU A 89 -2.24 -2.49 -6.02
N ASP A 90 -1.93 -1.40 -6.71
CA ASP A 90 -2.54 -0.09 -6.51
C ASP A 90 -3.48 0.22 -7.70
N GLY A 91 -4.62 0.83 -7.45
CA GLY A 91 -5.59 1.12 -8.51
C GLY A 91 -6.88 1.77 -8.01
N ILE A 92 -7.83 1.97 -8.94
CA ILE A 92 -9.13 2.55 -8.65
C ILE A 92 -10.18 1.44 -8.60
N LEU A 93 -10.77 1.22 -7.43
CA LEU A 93 -11.86 0.28 -7.24
C LEU A 93 -13.13 0.79 -7.92
N SER A 94 -13.72 -0.02 -8.79
CA SER A 94 -15.04 0.20 -9.36
C SER A 94 -16.01 -0.89 -8.93
N VAL A 95 -17.20 -0.51 -8.49
CA VAL A 95 -18.20 -1.43 -7.93
C VAL A 95 -19.43 -1.48 -8.84
N VAL A 96 -19.64 -2.62 -9.49
CA VAL A 96 -20.81 -2.85 -10.35
C VAL A 96 -21.80 -3.72 -9.60
N THR A 97 -23.06 -3.28 -9.52
CA THR A 97 -24.14 -4.10 -8.97
C THR A 97 -24.82 -4.86 -10.09
N LEU A 98 -24.78 -6.19 -10.02
CA LEU A 98 -25.43 -7.08 -10.97
C LEU A 98 -26.95 -7.08 -10.79
N THR A 99 -27.68 -7.57 -11.80
CA THR A 99 -29.15 -7.64 -11.79
C THR A 99 -29.71 -8.51 -10.66
N ASN A 100 -28.91 -9.42 -10.11
CA ASN A 100 -29.25 -10.26 -8.96
C ASN A 100 -28.94 -9.59 -7.59
N GLY A 101 -28.51 -8.34 -7.59
CA GLY A 101 -28.13 -7.59 -6.38
C GLY A 101 -26.75 -7.92 -5.82
N GLN A 102 -25.99 -8.84 -6.44
CA GLN A 102 -24.61 -9.11 -6.06
C GLN A 102 -23.70 -7.97 -6.55
N ARG A 103 -22.72 -7.62 -5.73
CA ARG A 103 -21.67 -6.66 -6.10
C ARG A 103 -20.49 -7.39 -6.74
N GLN A 104 -20.00 -6.85 -7.83
CA GLN A 104 -18.78 -7.28 -8.49
C GLN A 104 -17.77 -6.13 -8.44
N TYR A 105 -16.54 -6.47 -8.12
CA TYR A 105 -15.46 -5.51 -7.90
C TYR A 105 -14.47 -5.56 -9.06
N PHE A 106 -14.16 -4.40 -9.59
CA PHE A 106 -13.19 -4.19 -10.66
C PHE A 106 -12.07 -3.29 -10.16
N LEU A 107 -10.83 -3.57 -10.52
CA LEU A 107 -9.68 -2.72 -10.24
C LEU A 107 -9.17 -2.14 -11.55
N ASN A 108 -9.39 -0.85 -11.71
CA ASN A 108 -8.99 -0.11 -12.89
C ASN A 108 -7.62 0.52 -12.67
N GLN A 109 -6.87 0.69 -13.76
CA GLN A 109 -5.53 1.29 -13.75
C GLN A 109 -4.57 0.56 -12.79
N ALA A 110 -4.72 -0.75 -12.68
CA ALA A 110 -3.96 -1.54 -11.72
C ALA A 110 -2.47 -1.49 -12.03
N LYS A 111 -1.67 -1.18 -11.01
CA LYS A 111 -0.21 -1.13 -11.08
C LYS A 111 0.37 -2.04 -10.00
N GLN A 112 1.23 -2.97 -10.40
CA GLN A 112 1.95 -3.81 -9.46
C GLN A 112 2.98 -2.96 -8.70
N MET A 113 2.87 -2.97 -7.39
CA MET A 113 3.85 -2.36 -6.50
C MET A 113 4.92 -3.41 -6.21
N ASN A 114 6.18 -3.11 -6.55
CA ASN A 114 7.27 -3.98 -6.17
C ASN A 114 7.38 -3.91 -4.65
N VAL A 115 7.06 -5.00 -3.95
CA VAL A 115 7.28 -5.17 -2.50
C VAL A 115 8.78 -5.40 -2.27
N GLU A 116 9.60 -4.57 -2.89
CA GLU A 116 11.01 -4.57 -2.67
C GLU A 116 11.24 -3.83 -1.37
N ASN A 117 11.90 -4.49 -0.42
CA ASN A 117 12.19 -4.08 0.96
C ASN A 117 13.05 -2.79 1.01
N GLN A 118 12.58 -1.71 0.40
CA GLN A 118 13.34 -0.50 0.20
C GLN A 118 13.07 0.45 1.38
N SER A 119 14.10 0.60 2.21
CA SER A 119 14.48 1.83 2.93
C SER A 119 14.13 2.05 4.40
N GLN A 120 13.51 1.11 5.15
CA GLN A 120 13.38 1.31 6.61
C GLN A 120 14.74 1.31 7.34
N LEU A 121 15.73 0.55 6.88
CA LEU A 121 17.06 0.52 7.49
C LEU A 121 17.91 1.77 7.18
N GLY A 122 17.72 2.41 6.02
CA GLY A 122 18.49 3.60 5.64
C GLY A 122 18.08 4.86 6.42
N MET A 123 16.78 5.02 6.68
CA MET A 123 16.24 6.18 7.37
C MET A 123 16.65 6.22 8.85
N GLY A 124 16.70 5.06 9.51
CA GLY A 124 17.12 4.96 10.91
C GLY A 124 18.58 5.37 11.13
N LEU A 125 19.47 5.00 10.21
CA LEU A 125 20.91 5.30 10.32
C LEU A 125 21.21 6.79 10.07
N LEU A 126 20.48 7.42 9.14
CA LEU A 126 20.57 8.87 8.92
C LEU A 126 20.05 9.68 10.12
N MET A 127 18.99 9.23 10.80
CA MET A 127 18.53 9.88 12.03
C MET A 127 19.55 9.77 13.16
N LEU A 128 20.18 8.61 13.34
CA LEU A 128 21.21 8.42 14.39
C LEU A 128 22.43 9.32 14.14
N LEU A 129 22.89 9.43 12.89
CA LEU A 129 23.97 10.34 12.52
C LEU A 129 23.58 11.81 12.71
N GLY A 130 22.34 12.18 12.37
CA GLY A 130 21.81 13.53 12.55
C GLY A 130 21.77 13.94 14.03
N ILE A 131 21.23 13.09 14.91
CA ILE A 131 21.12 13.37 16.34
C ILE A 131 22.52 13.42 17.00
N GLY A 132 23.40 12.48 16.63
CA GLY A 132 24.78 12.45 17.12
C GLY A 132 25.57 13.70 16.72
N GLY A 133 25.52 14.08 15.44
CA GLY A 133 26.21 15.27 14.92
C GLY A 133 25.68 16.57 15.52
N PHE A 134 24.35 16.68 15.69
CA PHE A 134 23.73 17.85 16.30
C PHE A 134 24.08 17.98 17.79
N SER A 135 24.07 16.87 18.53
CA SER A 135 24.47 16.85 19.95
C SER A 135 25.93 17.26 20.14
N TRP A 136 26.83 16.79 19.27
CA TRP A 136 28.24 17.18 19.31
C TRP A 136 28.44 18.68 19.03
N LEU A 137 27.74 19.24 18.04
CA LEU A 137 27.77 20.68 17.74
C LEU A 137 27.30 21.53 18.93
N LEU A 138 26.22 21.12 19.61
CA LEU A 138 25.71 21.82 20.79
C LEU A 138 26.71 21.82 21.94
N LEU A 139 27.38 20.70 22.21
CA LEU A 139 28.42 20.61 23.23
C LEU A 139 29.59 21.55 22.92
N ARG A 140 30.03 21.61 21.65
CA ARG A 140 31.15 22.45 21.24
C ARG A 140 30.84 23.95 21.33
N PHE A 141 29.61 24.36 21.01
CA PHE A 141 29.19 25.76 21.13
C PHE A 141 29.01 26.19 22.60
N CYS A 142 28.47 25.33 23.47
CA CYS A 142 28.35 25.66 24.90
C CYS A 142 29.72 25.78 25.59
N ALA A 143 30.69 24.92 25.25
CA ALA A 143 32.01 24.92 25.87
C ALA A 143 32.85 26.17 25.56
N LYS A 144 32.54 26.93 24.51
CA LYS A 144 33.24 28.18 24.15
C LYS A 144 32.66 29.44 24.80
N SER A 145 31.52 29.32 25.49
CA SER A 145 30.83 30.46 26.11
C SER A 145 31.05 30.55 27.63
N LEU A 146 31.91 29.70 28.19
CA LEU A 146 32.42 29.77 29.55
C LEU A 146 33.88 30.24 29.52
#